data_AF-A0A2L1C8S4-F1
#
_entry.id   AF-A0A2L1C8S4-F1
#
_cell.length_a   1.000
_cell.length_b   1.000
_cell.length_c   1.000
_cell.angle_alpha   90.00
_cell.angle_beta   90.00
_cell.angle_gamma   90.00
#
_symmetry.space_group_name_H-M   'P 1'
#
loop_
_entity.id
_entity.type
_entity.pdbx_description
1 polymer ?
#
loop_
_entity_poly.entity_id
_entity_poly.type
_entity_poly.pdbx_seq_one_letter_code
_entity_poly.pdbx_strand_id
1 'polypeptide(L)'
;MGIGDIFNAGKFKKEIENLKKENERLTQEIENLRKENDELNKKELNLEQLKYLDLKKEIENLESTKKEKENALKISLENLDQKRQDKIYHINAEIKRLEEEKQAKIKGIDLELKAFTKKTNLEMKKLKERKNELLDTIEDLEKKIISFEEEILIQSFGFYDPRYNLTTSEAYKNKLTEVRTQQKEMVKNKKAVDYFDGWELNGSKKEGQKMNNDNIKLIVRSFNNECEASVFKVKYNNIDASEKRIRTSYDTLNKLGERNRITITSRYLNLKLQELYLAYEYELKKREEREEQARIKEQMREEARVLKEIETMKAKIEKEETHFKQAVAGIKEKMENATETQKLKYEEKLRELEEKIRLLEKDKEDVYNREQNTRAGYVYIISNIGSFGDDIYKIGMTRRLEPFERVRELSGASVPFPFDVHAMVFSEDAPKLENALHNYFRDRQLNKVNNKKEFFKVNLHEVEKVVKENHNKVVEFTKIAEAEQYRQSIAMDNKITEKEEKIGYEA
;
A
#
# COMPACT_ATOMS: atom_id res chain seq x y z
N MET A 1 157.85 61.57 -116.68
CA MET A 1 157.65 62.92 -117.24
C MET A 1 156.67 63.65 -116.34
N GLY A 2 156.96 64.90 -115.97
CA GLY A 2 155.96 65.81 -115.40
C GLY A 2 156.02 66.00 -113.89
N ILE A 3 156.24 67.25 -113.48
CA ILE A 3 156.35 67.77 -112.11
C ILE A 3 154.92 68.11 -111.63
N GLY A 4 154.39 67.35 -110.66
CA GLY A 4 153.06 67.59 -110.07
C GLY A 4 152.57 66.41 -109.21
N ASP A 5 152.44 66.66 -107.90
CA ASP A 5 151.69 65.85 -106.92
C ASP A 5 152.33 64.60 -106.30
N ILE A 6 153.57 64.79 -105.88
CA ILE A 6 154.19 64.19 -104.67
C ILE A 6 153.51 64.72 -103.37
N PHE A 7 152.31 65.31 -103.44
CA PHE A 7 151.65 66.06 -102.35
C PHE A 7 150.50 65.35 -101.63
N ASN A 8 150.36 64.02 -101.75
CA ASN A 8 149.30 63.28 -101.05
C ASN A 8 149.79 62.34 -99.93
N ALA A 9 151.06 61.93 -99.88
CA ALA A 9 151.55 61.00 -98.85
C ALA A 9 151.58 61.62 -97.42
N GLY A 10 151.81 62.93 -97.30
CA GLY A 10 151.85 63.62 -96.00
C GLY A 10 150.49 63.79 -95.34
N LYS A 11 149.42 63.98 -96.13
CA LYS A 11 148.05 64.05 -95.62
C LYS A 11 147.57 62.70 -95.10
N PHE A 12 147.77 61.62 -95.86
CA PHE A 12 147.39 60.27 -95.44
C PHE A 12 148.10 59.81 -94.17
N LYS A 13 149.37 60.19 -93.97
CA LYS A 13 150.12 59.81 -92.76
C LYS A 13 149.56 60.48 -91.49
N LYS A 14 149.16 61.75 -91.58
CA LYS A 14 148.57 62.51 -90.47
C LYS A 14 147.15 62.03 -90.13
N GLU A 15 146.41 61.61 -91.15
CA GLU A 15 145.08 61.03 -91.00
C GLU A 15 145.12 59.62 -90.37
N ILE A 16 146.07 58.78 -90.78
CA ILE A 16 146.35 57.48 -90.14
C ILE A 16 146.76 57.65 -88.67
N GLU A 17 147.55 58.67 -88.35
CA GLU A 17 147.96 58.94 -86.97
C GLU A 17 146.81 59.43 -86.09
N ASN A 18 145.92 60.26 -86.63
CA ASN A 18 144.68 60.66 -85.94
C ASN A 18 143.73 59.47 -85.75
N LEU A 19 143.51 58.65 -86.79
CA LEU A 19 142.69 57.45 -86.70
C LEU A 19 143.26 56.43 -85.71
N LYS A 20 144.59 56.33 -85.57
CA LYS A 20 145.22 55.49 -84.54
C LYS A 20 144.95 55.99 -83.13
N LYS A 21 145.10 57.30 -82.89
CA LYS A 21 144.78 57.90 -81.58
C LYS A 21 143.30 57.76 -81.24
N GLU A 22 142.42 57.89 -82.24
CA GLU A 22 140.99 57.70 -82.07
C GLU A 22 140.64 56.22 -81.82
N ASN A 23 141.29 55.28 -82.51
CA ASN A 23 141.16 53.85 -82.21
C ASN A 23 141.65 53.49 -80.81
N GLU A 24 142.80 54.01 -80.38
CA GLU A 24 143.30 53.81 -79.01
C GLU A 24 142.31 54.35 -77.97
N ARG A 25 141.77 55.55 -78.22
CA ARG A 25 140.75 56.17 -77.36
C ARG A 25 139.47 55.33 -77.29
N LEU A 26 138.94 54.91 -78.44
CA LEU A 26 137.75 54.06 -78.52
C LEU A 26 137.99 52.68 -77.89
N THR A 27 139.20 52.13 -78.02
CA THR A 27 139.57 50.86 -77.40
C THR A 27 139.59 50.98 -75.88
N GLN A 28 140.16 52.07 -75.35
CA GLN A 28 140.11 52.39 -73.92
C GLN A 28 138.69 52.63 -73.41
N GLU A 29 137.85 53.31 -74.20
CA GLU A 29 136.44 53.54 -73.85
C GLU A 29 135.63 52.24 -73.83
N ILE A 30 135.82 51.35 -74.80
CA ILE A 30 135.25 50.00 -74.81
C ILE A 30 135.73 49.19 -73.60
N GLU A 31 137.01 49.28 -73.23
CA GLU A 31 137.55 48.57 -72.07
C GLU A 31 136.96 49.09 -70.75
N ASN A 32 136.76 50.41 -70.63
CA ASN A 32 136.10 51.02 -69.47
C ASN A 32 134.63 50.62 -69.39
N LEU A 33 133.89 50.67 -70.51
CA LEU A 33 132.49 50.22 -70.57
C LEU A 33 132.34 48.74 -70.22
N ARG A 34 133.30 47.89 -70.63
CA ARG A 34 133.32 46.48 -70.23
C ARG A 34 133.49 46.32 -68.72
N LYS A 35 134.42 47.07 -68.11
CA LYS A 35 134.62 47.05 -66.65
C LYS A 35 133.37 47.53 -65.90
N GLU A 36 132.73 48.60 -66.36
CA GLU A 36 131.47 49.09 -65.77
C GLU A 36 130.34 48.05 -65.92
N ASN A 37 130.23 47.40 -67.07
CA ASN A 37 129.21 46.38 -67.30
C ASN A 37 129.43 45.13 -66.42
N ASP A 38 130.69 44.70 -66.23
CA ASP A 38 131.03 43.61 -65.32
C ASP A 38 130.72 43.98 -63.84
N GLU A 39 130.94 45.23 -63.44
CA GLU A 39 130.53 45.72 -62.12
C GLU A 39 129.01 45.78 -61.95
N LEU A 40 128.28 46.23 -62.98
CA LEU A 40 126.81 46.23 -62.99
C LEU A 40 126.26 44.82 -62.86
N ASN A 41 126.76 43.85 -63.63
CA ASN A 41 126.35 42.45 -63.55
C ASN A 41 126.61 41.86 -62.15
N LYS A 42 127.75 42.19 -61.52
CA LYS A 42 128.04 41.76 -60.14
C LYS A 42 127.06 42.38 -59.13
N LYS A 43 126.72 43.66 -59.28
CA LYS A 43 125.73 44.34 -58.42
C LYS A 43 124.33 43.75 -58.60
N GLU A 44 123.94 43.46 -59.84
CA GLU A 44 122.65 42.82 -60.15
C GLU A 44 122.55 41.43 -59.53
N LEU A 45 123.58 40.60 -59.68
CA LEU A 45 123.64 39.27 -59.05
C LEU A 45 123.56 39.36 -57.52
N ASN A 46 124.27 40.30 -56.89
CA ASN A 46 124.18 40.51 -55.44
C ASN A 46 122.78 40.98 -55.01
N LEU A 47 122.13 41.83 -55.80
CA LEU A 47 120.78 42.31 -55.51
C LEU A 47 119.76 41.16 -55.59
N GLU A 48 119.88 40.28 -56.58
CA GLU A 48 119.05 39.07 -56.69
C GLU A 48 119.28 38.10 -55.53
N GLN A 49 120.54 37.89 -55.12
CA GLN A 49 120.86 37.05 -53.96
C GLN A 49 120.28 37.61 -52.66
N LEU A 50 120.33 38.94 -52.47
CA LEU A 50 119.75 39.59 -51.30
C LEU A 50 118.23 39.46 -51.29
N LYS A 51 117.56 39.69 -52.43
CA LYS A 51 116.11 39.48 -52.58
C LYS A 51 115.71 38.03 -52.29
N TYR A 52 116.47 37.05 -52.78
CA TYR A 52 116.22 35.64 -52.51
C TYR A 52 116.35 35.32 -51.02
N LEU A 53 117.38 35.85 -50.35
CA LEU A 53 117.59 35.64 -48.92
C LEU A 53 116.47 36.24 -48.06
N ASP A 54 115.99 37.43 -48.41
CA ASP A 54 114.87 38.08 -47.73
C ASP A 54 113.57 37.31 -47.93
N LEU A 55 113.28 36.87 -49.17
CA LEU A 55 112.10 36.06 -49.46
C LEU A 55 112.14 34.71 -48.73
N LYS A 56 113.32 34.08 -48.63
CA LYS A 56 113.50 32.83 -47.89
C LYS A 56 113.20 33.01 -46.40
N LYS A 57 113.68 34.09 -45.78
CA LYS A 57 113.36 34.42 -44.38
C LYS A 57 111.86 34.68 -44.20
N GLU A 58 111.22 35.35 -45.15
CA GLU A 58 109.78 35.59 -45.11
C GLU A 58 108.97 34.28 -45.18
N ILE A 59 109.38 33.34 -46.06
CA ILE A 59 108.78 32.00 -46.14
C ILE A 59 108.97 31.23 -44.82
N GLU A 60 110.18 31.20 -44.27
CA GLU A 60 110.45 30.52 -42.99
C GLU A 60 109.59 31.10 -41.84
N ASN A 61 109.42 32.43 -41.80
CA ASN A 61 108.54 33.09 -40.84
C ASN A 61 107.06 32.72 -41.05
N LEU A 62 106.60 32.69 -42.31
CA LEU A 62 105.23 32.29 -42.65
C LEU A 62 104.94 30.82 -42.30
N GLU A 63 105.91 29.93 -42.51
CA GLU A 63 105.81 28.53 -42.12
C GLU A 63 105.76 28.36 -40.60
N SER A 64 106.60 29.09 -39.86
CA SER A 64 106.56 29.08 -38.39
C SER A 64 105.22 29.58 -37.86
N THR A 65 104.73 30.72 -38.35
CA THR A 65 103.44 31.28 -37.91
C THR A 65 102.25 30.41 -38.30
N LYS A 66 102.29 29.75 -39.47
CA LYS A 66 101.28 28.76 -39.86
C LYS A 66 101.25 27.59 -38.88
N LYS A 67 102.42 27.03 -38.54
CA LYS A 67 102.54 25.91 -37.61
C LYS A 67 102.04 26.26 -36.21
N GLU A 68 102.34 27.47 -35.74
CA GLU A 68 101.82 28.00 -34.46
C GLU A 68 100.29 28.10 -34.48
N LYS A 69 99.70 28.65 -35.56
CA LYS A 69 98.23 28.74 -35.72
C LYS A 69 97.56 27.37 -35.80
N GLU A 70 98.15 26.41 -36.51
CA GLU A 70 97.64 25.03 -36.60
C GLU A 70 97.64 24.35 -35.22
N ASN A 71 98.72 24.51 -34.45
CA ASN A 71 98.80 23.99 -33.09
C ASN A 71 97.77 24.67 -32.16
N ALA A 72 97.61 25.99 -32.24
CA ALA A 72 96.62 26.72 -31.47
C ALA A 72 95.18 26.28 -31.81
N LEU A 73 94.89 26.06 -33.09
CA LEU A 73 93.60 25.56 -33.55
C LEU A 73 93.33 24.14 -33.03
N LYS A 74 94.32 23.25 -33.08
CA LYS A 74 94.22 21.88 -32.56
C LYS A 74 93.89 21.87 -31.07
N ILE A 75 94.59 22.67 -30.26
CA ILE A 75 94.33 22.79 -28.82
C ILE A 75 92.91 23.35 -28.57
N SER A 76 92.47 24.33 -29.36
CA SER A 76 91.12 24.89 -29.25
C SER A 76 90.03 23.84 -29.54
N LEU A 77 90.24 23.00 -30.57
CA LEU A 77 89.33 21.91 -30.92
C LEU A 77 89.27 20.84 -29.83
N GLU A 78 90.42 20.43 -29.28
CA GLU A 78 90.48 19.47 -28.17
C GLU A 78 89.74 19.99 -26.94
N ASN A 79 89.91 21.27 -26.59
CA ASN A 79 89.19 21.91 -25.49
C ASN A 79 87.66 21.98 -25.73
N LEU A 80 87.25 22.24 -26.98
CA LEU A 80 85.83 22.25 -27.36
C LEU A 80 85.21 20.85 -27.27
N ASP A 81 85.94 19.83 -27.72
CA ASP A 81 85.50 18.44 -27.63
C ASP A 81 85.39 17.97 -26.18
N GLN A 82 86.34 18.33 -25.32
CA GLN A 82 86.27 18.03 -23.90
C GLN A 82 85.04 18.69 -23.24
N LYS A 83 84.82 19.98 -23.48
CA LYS A 83 83.62 20.69 -23.00
C LYS A 83 82.33 20.07 -23.51
N ARG A 84 82.31 19.57 -24.75
CA ARG A 84 81.15 18.86 -25.32
C ARG A 84 80.92 17.52 -24.61
N GLN A 85 81.98 16.75 -24.37
CA GLN A 85 81.88 15.48 -23.65
C GLN A 85 81.39 15.68 -22.22
N ASP A 86 81.89 16.68 -21.50
CA ASP A 86 81.43 17.01 -20.14
C ASP A 86 79.94 17.38 -20.13
N LYS A 87 79.49 18.21 -21.09
CA LYS A 87 78.06 18.54 -21.25
C LYS A 87 77.21 17.31 -21.52
N ILE A 88 77.65 16.42 -22.42
CA ILE A 88 76.94 15.17 -22.73
C ILE A 88 76.84 14.30 -21.48
N TYR A 89 77.92 14.18 -20.71
CA TYR A 89 77.94 13.43 -19.46
C TYR A 89 76.91 13.97 -18.45
N HIS A 90 76.88 15.28 -18.23
CA HIS A 90 75.92 15.92 -17.34
C HIS A 90 74.47 15.75 -17.80
N ILE A 91 74.20 15.93 -19.10
CA ILE A 91 72.85 15.74 -19.67
C ILE A 91 72.40 14.28 -19.50
N ASN A 92 73.26 13.30 -19.78
CA ASN A 92 72.91 11.89 -19.65
C ASN A 92 72.66 11.50 -18.18
N ALA A 93 73.42 12.05 -17.24
CA ALA A 93 73.18 11.84 -15.82
C ALA A 93 71.82 12.40 -15.39
N GLU A 94 71.46 13.58 -15.90
CA GLU A 94 70.16 14.22 -15.61
C GLU A 94 68.98 13.45 -16.23
N ILE A 95 69.12 12.98 -17.47
CA ILE A 95 68.12 12.12 -18.13
C ILE A 95 67.88 10.86 -17.29
N LYS A 96 68.95 10.17 -16.88
CA LYS A 96 68.84 8.96 -16.05
C LYS A 96 68.11 9.24 -14.73
N ARG A 97 68.44 10.35 -14.07
CA ARG A 97 67.76 10.76 -12.83
C ARG A 97 66.27 11.00 -13.04
N LEU A 98 65.90 11.70 -14.11
CA LEU A 98 64.50 11.99 -14.45
C LEU A 98 63.72 10.71 -14.83
N GLU A 99 64.35 9.76 -15.52
CA GLU A 99 63.75 8.46 -15.84
C GLU A 99 63.47 7.64 -14.58
N GLU A 100 64.42 7.59 -13.64
CA GLU A 100 64.26 6.91 -12.35
C GLU A 100 63.13 7.55 -11.54
N GLU A 101 63.06 8.89 -11.48
CA GLU A 101 61.99 9.61 -10.77
C GLU A 101 60.61 9.36 -11.41
N LYS A 102 60.53 9.39 -12.75
CA LYS A 102 59.30 9.07 -13.49
C LYS A 102 58.85 7.65 -13.20
N GLN A 103 59.76 6.69 -13.21
CA GLN A 103 59.42 5.28 -12.98
C GLN A 103 58.97 5.02 -11.53
N ALA A 104 59.55 5.73 -10.56
CA ALA A 104 59.09 5.70 -9.17
C ALA A 104 57.66 6.26 -9.04
N LYS A 105 57.35 7.40 -9.67
CA LYS A 105 55.99 7.99 -9.67
C LYS A 105 54.96 7.07 -10.31
N ILE A 106 55.29 6.44 -11.45
CA ILE A 106 54.38 5.48 -12.13
C ILE A 106 54.08 4.29 -11.21
N LYS A 107 55.09 3.73 -10.53
CA LYS A 107 54.87 2.63 -9.58
C LYS A 107 53.97 3.05 -8.40
N GLY A 108 54.13 4.27 -7.89
CA GLY A 108 53.27 4.81 -6.83
C GLY A 108 51.80 4.89 -7.27
N ILE A 109 51.55 5.47 -8.44
CA ILE A 109 50.20 5.62 -9.01
C ILE A 109 49.55 4.24 -9.29
N ASP A 110 50.31 3.26 -9.80
CA ASP A 110 49.79 1.91 -10.06
C ASP A 110 49.37 1.19 -8.77
N LEU A 111 50.13 1.38 -7.68
CA LEU A 111 49.79 0.84 -6.36
C LEU A 111 48.52 1.48 -5.80
N GLU A 112 48.38 2.81 -5.90
CA GLU A 112 47.19 3.54 -5.49
C GLU A 112 45.95 3.12 -6.29
N LEU A 113 46.07 3.00 -7.61
CA LEU A 113 45.01 2.50 -8.49
C LEU A 113 44.55 1.10 -8.06
N LYS A 114 45.49 0.16 -7.86
CA LYS A 114 45.17 -1.20 -7.42
C LYS A 114 44.45 -1.22 -6.07
N ALA A 115 44.90 -0.40 -5.12
CA ALA A 115 44.25 -0.27 -3.82
C ALA A 115 42.82 0.30 -3.95
N PHE A 116 42.65 1.34 -4.76
CA PHE A 116 41.35 1.96 -5.02
C PHE A 116 40.38 0.98 -5.70
N THR A 117 40.80 0.29 -6.77
CA THR A 117 39.96 -0.70 -7.47
C THR A 117 39.52 -1.82 -6.55
N LYS A 118 40.41 -2.31 -5.67
CA LYS A 118 40.07 -3.35 -4.68
C LYS A 118 39.00 -2.87 -3.70
N LYS A 119 39.12 -1.63 -3.22
CA LYS A 119 38.13 -1.02 -2.30
C LYS A 119 36.77 -0.86 -2.99
N THR A 120 36.74 -0.30 -4.19
CA THR A 120 35.50 -0.10 -4.96
C THR A 120 34.80 -1.41 -5.27
N ASN A 121 35.55 -2.46 -5.64
CA ASN A 121 34.97 -3.79 -5.89
C ASN A 121 34.36 -4.41 -4.63
N LEU A 122 34.97 -4.21 -3.46
CA LEU A 122 34.42 -4.67 -2.19
C LEU A 122 33.12 -3.94 -1.83
N GLU A 123 33.08 -2.62 -2.03
CA GLU A 123 31.87 -1.81 -1.82
C GLU A 123 30.75 -2.20 -2.79
N MET A 124 31.06 -2.42 -4.08
CA MET A 124 30.09 -2.92 -5.06
C MET A 124 29.52 -4.28 -4.65
N LYS A 125 30.35 -5.19 -4.13
CA LYS A 125 29.88 -6.50 -3.66
C LYS A 125 28.89 -6.35 -2.50
N LYS A 126 29.22 -5.54 -1.50
CA LYS A 126 28.34 -5.27 -0.35
C LYS A 126 27.01 -4.64 -0.76
N LEU A 127 27.05 -3.66 -1.68
CA LEU A 127 25.84 -3.02 -2.20
C LEU A 127 24.96 -4.01 -2.98
N LYS A 128 25.57 -4.93 -3.72
CA LYS A 128 24.85 -5.97 -4.47
C LYS A 128 24.18 -7.00 -3.55
N GLU A 129 24.88 -7.43 -2.50
CA GLU A 129 24.32 -8.29 -1.45
C GLU A 129 23.13 -7.60 -0.77
N ARG A 130 23.29 -6.33 -0.37
CA ARG A 130 22.21 -5.57 0.25
C ARG A 130 21.01 -5.35 -0.67
N LYS A 131 21.24 -5.14 -1.97
CA LYS A 131 20.16 -5.04 -2.96
C LYS A 131 19.33 -6.32 -3.01
N ASN A 132 19.97 -7.49 -3.01
CA ASN A 132 19.26 -8.77 -3.07
C ASN A 132 18.44 -9.01 -1.79
N GLU A 133 19.01 -8.74 -0.60
CA GLU A 133 18.25 -8.82 0.66
C GLU A 133 16.99 -7.94 0.66
N LEU A 134 17.09 -6.73 0.12
CA LEU A 134 15.96 -5.82 0.00
C LEU A 134 14.90 -6.34 -0.99
N LEU A 135 15.32 -6.95 -2.10
CA LEU A 135 14.39 -7.55 -3.07
C LEU A 135 13.63 -8.73 -2.46
N ASP A 136 14.31 -9.63 -1.75
CA ASP A 136 13.67 -10.75 -1.06
C ASP A 136 12.65 -10.24 -0.02
N THR A 137 13.01 -9.17 0.70
CA THR A 137 12.09 -8.53 1.68
C THR A 137 10.86 -7.93 1.01
N ILE A 138 11.02 -7.31 -0.17
CA ILE A 138 9.90 -6.74 -0.94
C ILE A 138 8.95 -7.85 -1.39
N GLU A 139 9.46 -8.95 -1.94
CA GLU A 139 8.63 -10.08 -2.39
C GLU A 139 7.82 -10.67 -1.22
N ASP A 140 8.44 -10.79 -0.05
CA ASP A 140 7.81 -11.33 1.15
C ASP A 140 6.72 -10.38 1.73
N LEU A 141 6.91 -9.07 1.58
CA LEU A 141 5.91 -8.06 1.92
C LEU A 141 4.75 -8.04 0.92
N GLU A 142 5.02 -8.18 -0.38
CA GLU A 142 3.99 -8.25 -1.42
C GLU A 142 3.06 -9.45 -1.21
N LYS A 143 3.60 -10.63 -0.88
CA LYS A 143 2.79 -11.81 -0.53
C LYS A 143 1.86 -11.57 0.66
N LYS A 144 2.36 -10.88 1.69
CA LYS A 144 1.55 -10.52 2.87
C LYS A 144 0.45 -9.53 2.51
N ILE A 145 0.73 -8.55 1.65
CA ILE A 145 -0.29 -7.59 1.18
C ILE A 145 -1.43 -8.30 0.46
N ILE A 146 -1.14 -9.23 -0.46
CA ILE A 146 -2.17 -9.99 -1.19
C ILE A 146 -3.07 -10.77 -0.22
N SER A 147 -2.47 -11.45 0.77
CA SER A 147 -3.24 -12.17 1.80
C SER A 147 -4.12 -11.23 2.63
N PHE A 148 -3.65 -10.04 2.97
CA PHE A 148 -4.45 -9.05 3.70
C PHE A 148 -5.55 -8.44 2.82
N GLU A 149 -5.31 -8.24 1.52
CA GLU A 149 -6.33 -7.76 0.59
C GLU A 149 -7.47 -8.76 0.43
N GLU A 150 -7.19 -10.06 0.38
CA GLU A 150 -8.23 -11.11 0.40
C GLU A 150 -9.03 -11.09 1.71
N GLU A 151 -8.38 -10.92 2.85
CA GLU A 151 -9.02 -10.83 4.17
C GLU A 151 -9.89 -9.56 4.29
N ILE A 152 -9.40 -8.42 3.80
CA ILE A 152 -10.14 -7.15 3.70
C ILE A 152 -11.34 -7.30 2.75
N LEU A 153 -11.19 -7.99 1.63
CA LEU A 153 -12.28 -8.25 0.69
C LEU A 153 -13.38 -9.08 1.34
N ILE A 154 -13.03 -10.12 2.10
CA ILE A 154 -13.99 -10.92 2.88
C ILE A 154 -14.70 -10.06 3.94
N GLN A 155 -13.97 -9.20 4.65
CA GLN A 155 -14.56 -8.24 5.60
C GLN A 155 -15.48 -7.22 4.91
N SER A 156 -15.19 -6.81 3.67
CA SER A 156 -16.00 -5.87 2.88
C SER A 156 -17.38 -6.42 2.51
N PHE A 157 -17.57 -7.75 2.52
CA PHE A 157 -18.88 -8.39 2.39
C PHE A 157 -19.75 -8.32 3.66
N GLY A 158 -19.31 -7.57 4.68
CA GLY A 158 -20.09 -7.29 5.88
C GLY A 158 -19.98 -8.35 6.98
N PHE A 159 -19.06 -9.30 6.84
CA PHE A 159 -18.70 -10.23 7.90
C PHE A 159 -17.61 -9.60 8.77
N TYR A 160 -18.03 -8.97 9.87
CA TYR A 160 -17.11 -8.58 10.93
C TYR A 160 -16.59 -9.85 11.60
N ASP A 161 -15.29 -10.12 11.48
CA ASP A 161 -14.65 -11.22 12.21
C ASP A 161 -14.39 -10.78 13.66
N PRO A 162 -15.00 -11.43 14.68
CA PRO A 162 -14.81 -11.05 16.07
C PRO A 162 -13.34 -11.18 16.47
N ARG A 163 -12.74 -10.06 16.87
CA ARG A 163 -11.37 -10.00 17.39
C ARG A 163 -11.25 -10.71 18.74
N TYR A 164 -12.32 -10.67 19.54
CA TYR A 164 -12.37 -11.34 20.82
C TYR A 164 -13.52 -12.33 20.82
N ASN A 165 -13.26 -13.61 20.58
CA ASN A 165 -14.30 -14.65 20.58
C ASN A 165 -14.74 -15.02 22.01
N LEU A 166 -15.32 -14.07 22.75
CA LEU A 166 -15.77 -14.25 24.13
C LEU A 166 -17.22 -14.74 24.18
N THR A 167 -17.49 -15.67 25.09
CA THR A 167 -18.75 -16.43 25.13
C THR A 167 -19.94 -15.63 25.69
N THR A 168 -19.70 -14.68 26.59
CA THR A 168 -20.75 -13.94 27.32
C THR A 168 -20.50 -12.44 27.34
N SER A 169 -21.58 -11.65 27.41
CA SER A 169 -21.50 -10.19 27.58
C SER A 169 -20.70 -9.78 28.84
N GLU A 170 -20.74 -10.60 29.89
CA GLU A 170 -19.96 -10.39 31.11
C GLU A 170 -18.44 -10.55 30.90
N ALA A 171 -18.02 -11.50 30.07
CA ALA A 171 -16.61 -11.67 29.72
C ALA A 171 -16.05 -10.43 28.98
N TYR A 172 -16.83 -9.87 28.05
CA TYR A 172 -16.46 -8.61 27.38
C TYR A 172 -16.38 -7.44 28.37
N LYS A 173 -17.31 -7.34 29.32
CA LYS A 173 -17.29 -6.30 30.37
C LYS A 173 -16.05 -6.41 31.26
N ASN A 174 -15.65 -7.63 31.62
CA ASN A 174 -14.44 -7.87 32.40
C ASN A 174 -13.19 -7.48 31.60
N LYS A 175 -13.12 -7.85 30.31
CA LYS A 175 -11.99 -7.48 29.45
C LYS A 175 -11.91 -5.97 29.21
N LEU A 176 -13.03 -5.29 29.02
CA LEU A 176 -13.11 -3.83 28.97
C LEU A 176 -12.57 -3.19 30.25
N THR A 177 -12.88 -3.78 31.40
CA THR A 177 -12.40 -3.29 32.70
C THR A 177 -10.89 -3.49 32.84
N GLU A 178 -10.36 -4.61 32.37
CA GLU A 178 -8.91 -4.88 32.31
C GLU A 178 -8.19 -3.83 31.44
N VAL A 179 -8.67 -3.61 30.21
CA VAL A 179 -8.09 -2.63 29.27
C VAL A 179 -8.15 -1.21 29.86
N ARG A 180 -9.28 -0.82 30.45
CA ARG A 180 -9.41 0.48 31.15
C ARG A 180 -8.47 0.62 32.33
N THR A 181 -8.17 -0.47 33.03
CA THR A 181 -7.20 -0.48 34.14
C THR A 181 -5.79 -0.27 33.61
N GLN A 182 -5.40 -0.97 32.54
CA GLN A 182 -4.11 -0.76 31.87
C GLN A 182 -3.95 0.68 31.35
N GLN A 183 -5.00 1.26 30.77
CA GLN A 183 -5.00 2.66 30.34
C GLN A 183 -4.80 3.61 31.53
N LYS A 184 -5.52 3.41 32.65
CA LYS A 184 -5.34 4.22 33.88
C LYS A 184 -3.93 4.13 34.44
N GLU A 185 -3.35 2.93 34.47
CA GLU A 185 -1.97 2.73 34.91
C GLU A 185 -0.96 3.42 33.99
N MET A 186 -1.16 3.38 32.68
CA MET A 186 -0.30 4.11 31.73
C MET A 186 -0.36 5.62 31.93
N VAL A 187 -1.54 6.18 32.19
CA VAL A 187 -1.68 7.61 32.50
C VAL A 187 -1.04 7.96 33.86
N LYS A 188 -1.29 7.16 34.90
CA LYS A 188 -0.73 7.35 36.25
C LYS A 188 0.80 7.32 36.24
N ASN A 189 1.38 6.38 35.50
CA ASN A 189 2.83 6.20 35.37
C ASN A 189 3.47 7.10 34.30
N LYS A 190 2.69 8.03 33.69
CA LYS A 190 3.12 8.90 32.58
C LYS A 190 3.74 8.15 31.39
N LYS A 191 3.36 6.89 31.18
CA LYS A 191 3.77 6.06 30.03
C LYS A 191 2.82 6.16 28.85
N ALA A 192 1.73 6.93 28.99
CA ALA A 192 0.77 7.17 27.91
C ALA A 192 1.33 8.12 26.84
N VAL A 193 2.28 8.99 27.22
CA VAL A 193 2.94 9.97 26.35
C VAL A 193 4.45 9.85 26.47
N ASP A 194 5.15 10.08 25.36
CA ASP A 194 6.57 10.35 25.33
C ASP A 194 6.74 11.87 25.45
N TYR A 195 7.55 12.31 26.42
CA TYR A 195 7.74 13.73 26.69
C TYR A 195 9.19 14.08 27.05
N PHE A 196 9.59 15.31 26.75
CA PHE A 196 10.87 15.87 27.17
C PHE A 196 10.72 16.66 28.48
N ASP A 197 11.54 16.36 29.50
CA ASP A 197 11.45 17.00 30.84
C ASP A 197 12.55 18.03 31.12
N GLY A 198 13.38 18.37 30.12
CA GLY A 198 14.50 19.31 30.29
C GLY A 198 14.12 20.78 30.16
N TRP A 199 12.84 21.13 30.20
CA TRP A 199 12.39 22.51 30.02
C TRP A 199 12.59 23.35 31.29
N GLU A 200 13.00 24.60 31.10
CA GLU A 200 13.01 25.64 32.13
C GLU A 200 11.99 26.71 31.74
N LEU A 201 11.19 27.16 32.70
CA LEU A 201 10.29 28.30 32.53
C LEU A 201 10.79 29.41 33.45
N ASN A 202 11.04 30.60 32.90
CA ASN A 202 11.60 31.74 33.63
C ASN A 202 12.91 31.42 34.41
N GLY A 203 13.74 30.51 33.88
CA GLY A 203 14.96 30.05 34.55
C GLY A 203 14.74 29.05 35.69
N SER A 204 13.50 28.56 35.88
CA SER A 204 13.16 27.55 36.88
C SER A 204 12.79 26.21 36.23
N LYS A 205 13.57 25.16 36.54
CA LYS A 205 13.25 23.78 36.16
C LYS A 205 11.93 23.29 36.78
N LYS A 206 11.62 23.72 38.00
CA LYS A 206 10.36 23.33 38.68
C LYS A 206 9.14 23.89 37.98
N GLU A 207 9.21 25.13 37.50
CA GLU A 207 8.13 25.75 36.73
C GLU A 207 7.99 25.10 35.35
N GLY A 208 9.10 24.78 34.69
CA GLY A 208 9.12 24.04 33.43
C GLY A 208 8.47 22.65 33.55
N GLN A 209 8.80 21.90 34.61
CA GLN A 209 8.16 20.61 34.93
C GLN A 209 6.65 20.75 35.16
N LYS A 210 6.21 21.81 35.85
CA LYS A 210 4.78 22.08 36.09
C LYS A 210 4.04 22.34 34.78
N MET A 211 4.57 23.22 33.93
CA MET A 211 4.03 23.50 32.60
C MET A 211 3.93 22.21 31.75
N ASN A 212 4.97 21.39 31.78
CA ASN A 212 5.01 20.12 31.06
C ASN A 212 3.91 19.17 31.53
N ASN A 213 3.73 19.03 32.85
CA ASN A 213 2.66 18.21 33.43
C ASN A 213 1.26 18.70 33.03
N ASP A 214 1.04 20.01 32.99
CA ASP A 214 -0.24 20.59 32.58
C ASP A 214 -0.52 20.33 31.09
N ASN A 215 0.50 20.44 30.22
CA ASN A 215 0.39 20.11 28.80
C ASN A 215 0.15 18.62 28.54
N ILE A 216 0.83 17.74 29.28
CA ILE A 216 0.59 16.28 29.23
C ILE A 216 -0.86 16.00 29.60
N LYS A 217 -1.35 16.61 30.69
CA LYS A 217 -2.73 16.43 31.16
C LYS A 217 -3.74 16.92 30.12
N LEU A 218 -3.46 18.04 29.45
CA LEU A 218 -4.30 18.57 28.38
C LEU A 218 -4.38 17.61 27.19
N ILE A 219 -3.25 17.16 26.66
CA ILE A 219 -3.19 16.26 25.50
C ILE A 219 -3.91 14.95 25.80
N VAL A 220 -3.61 14.32 26.95
CA VAL A 220 -4.23 13.05 27.35
C VAL A 220 -5.74 13.21 27.55
N ARG A 221 -6.19 14.32 28.17
CA ARG A 221 -7.62 14.58 28.36
C ARG A 221 -8.34 14.80 27.03
N SER A 222 -7.78 15.59 26.14
CA SER A 222 -8.35 15.83 24.81
C SER A 222 -8.46 14.52 24.02
N PHE A 223 -7.42 13.70 24.01
CA PHE A 223 -7.45 12.41 23.32
C PHE A 223 -8.49 11.46 23.94
N ASN A 224 -8.55 11.39 25.28
CA ASN A 224 -9.52 10.54 25.97
C ASN A 224 -10.96 10.96 25.67
N ASN A 225 -11.26 12.26 25.64
CA ASN A 225 -12.60 12.75 25.33
C ASN A 225 -13.04 12.34 23.91
N GLU A 226 -12.15 12.46 22.92
CA GLU A 226 -12.43 12.03 21.54
C GLU A 226 -12.62 10.51 21.42
N CYS A 227 -11.80 9.75 22.16
CA CYS A 227 -11.95 8.30 22.24
C CYS A 227 -13.27 7.91 22.90
N GLU A 228 -13.61 8.49 24.05
CA GLU A 228 -14.86 8.22 24.77
C GLU A 228 -16.08 8.55 23.93
N ALA A 229 -16.07 9.69 23.23
CA ALA A 229 -17.14 10.05 22.30
C ALA A 229 -17.29 9.07 21.14
N SER A 230 -16.17 8.51 20.65
CA SER A 230 -16.16 7.51 19.58
C SER A 230 -16.65 6.15 20.07
N VAL A 231 -16.18 5.71 21.24
CA VAL A 231 -16.61 4.46 21.89
C VAL A 231 -18.09 4.50 22.27
N PHE A 232 -18.59 5.63 22.79
CA PHE A 232 -20.00 5.77 23.19
C PHE A 232 -20.96 5.75 21.99
N LYS A 233 -20.53 6.30 20.84
CA LYS A 233 -21.35 6.37 19.62
C LYS A 233 -21.17 5.14 18.72
N VAL A 234 -20.39 4.14 19.13
CA VAL A 234 -20.12 2.96 18.30
C VAL A 234 -21.40 2.15 18.11
N LYS A 235 -21.65 1.78 16.86
CA LYS A 235 -22.78 0.99 16.38
C LYS A 235 -22.27 -0.02 15.35
N TYR A 236 -23.12 -1.01 15.05
CA TYR A 236 -22.81 -2.06 14.07
C TYR A 236 -22.31 -1.53 12.71
N ASN A 237 -22.73 -0.33 12.31
CA ASN A 237 -22.47 0.26 10.99
C ASN A 237 -21.39 1.35 10.94
N ASN A 238 -20.76 1.70 12.07
CA ASN A 238 -19.85 2.85 12.12
C ASN A 238 -18.51 2.56 12.81
N ILE A 239 -18.13 1.28 12.91
CA ILE A 239 -16.89 0.86 13.56
C ILE A 239 -15.67 1.48 12.88
N ASP A 240 -15.59 1.41 11.55
CA ASP A 240 -14.47 1.95 10.77
C ASP A 240 -14.39 3.48 10.87
N ALA A 241 -15.55 4.14 10.86
CA ALA A 241 -15.63 5.59 11.03
C ALA A 241 -15.17 6.02 12.44
N SER A 242 -15.51 5.24 13.46
CA SER A 242 -15.08 5.46 14.85
C SER A 242 -13.59 5.22 15.02
N GLU A 243 -13.04 4.16 14.43
CA GLU A 243 -11.59 3.89 14.42
C GLU A 243 -10.82 5.02 13.72
N LYS A 244 -11.27 5.43 12.53
CA LYS A 244 -10.65 6.52 11.78
C LYS A 244 -10.63 7.81 12.59
N ARG A 245 -11.71 8.12 13.32
CA ARG A 245 -11.77 9.30 14.21
C ARG A 245 -10.72 9.23 15.32
N ILE A 246 -10.56 8.08 15.97
CA ILE A 246 -9.53 7.90 17.02
C ILE A 246 -8.12 8.09 16.43
N ARG A 247 -7.83 7.48 15.27
CA ARG A 247 -6.53 7.64 14.59
C ARG A 247 -6.25 9.08 14.18
N THR A 248 -7.23 9.76 13.59
CA THR A 248 -7.09 11.17 13.22
C THR A 248 -6.89 12.08 14.44
N SER A 249 -7.59 11.81 15.56
CA SER A 249 -7.38 12.53 16.82
C SER A 249 -5.96 12.34 17.35
N TYR A 250 -5.45 11.10 17.33
CA TYR A 250 -4.06 10.79 17.70
C TYR A 250 -3.06 11.55 16.83
N ASP A 251 -3.21 11.51 15.50
CA ASP A 251 -2.30 12.20 14.57
C ASP A 251 -2.33 13.72 14.77
N THR A 252 -3.52 14.28 14.96
CA THR A 252 -3.71 15.73 15.16
C THR A 252 -3.09 16.19 16.46
N LEU A 253 -3.32 15.48 17.57
CA LEU A 253 -2.75 15.83 18.87
C LEU A 253 -1.24 15.65 18.90
N ASN A 254 -0.69 14.63 18.23
CA ASN A 254 0.75 14.44 18.11
C ASN A 254 1.42 15.55 17.30
N LYS A 255 0.81 15.99 16.19
CA LYS A 255 1.28 17.16 15.43
C LYS A 255 1.26 18.44 16.27
N LEU A 256 0.21 18.66 17.05
CA LEU A 256 0.12 19.82 17.96
C LEU A 256 1.15 19.74 19.10
N GLY A 257 1.45 18.54 19.58
CA GLY A 257 2.40 18.28 20.66
C GLY A 257 3.87 18.29 20.25
N GLU A 258 4.18 18.26 18.95
CA GLU A 258 5.54 18.16 18.41
C GLU A 258 6.47 19.28 18.91
N ARG A 259 6.00 20.53 18.89
CA ARG A 259 6.77 21.70 19.38
C ARG A 259 7.07 21.62 20.87
N ASN A 260 6.12 21.09 21.63
CA ASN A 260 6.27 20.89 23.08
C ASN A 260 7.04 19.61 23.41
N ARG A 261 7.40 18.81 22.39
CA ARG A 261 8.01 17.48 22.51
C ARG A 261 7.20 16.57 23.42
N ILE A 262 5.87 16.56 23.24
CA ILE A 262 4.93 15.67 23.92
C ILE A 262 4.13 14.94 22.85
N THR A 263 4.23 13.62 22.81
CA THR A 263 3.50 12.80 21.84
C THR A 263 2.85 11.62 22.54
N ILE A 264 1.64 11.25 22.12
CA ILE A 264 0.94 10.07 22.60
C ILE A 264 1.65 8.84 22.05
N THR A 265 1.93 7.88 22.93
CA THR A 265 2.57 6.63 22.56
C THR A 265 1.64 5.77 21.70
N SER A 266 2.19 5.06 20.71
CA SER A 266 1.43 4.10 19.90
C SER A 266 0.82 2.97 20.74
N ARG A 267 1.47 2.61 21.86
CA ARG A 267 0.93 1.64 22.82
C ARG A 267 -0.39 2.13 23.44
N TYR A 268 -0.50 3.42 23.76
CA TYR A 268 -1.73 3.98 24.30
C TYR A 268 -2.85 4.06 23.25
N LEU A 269 -2.51 4.42 22.01
CA LEU A 269 -3.44 4.36 20.87
C LEU A 269 -4.02 2.94 20.71
N ASN A 270 -3.16 1.92 20.72
CA ASN A 270 -3.60 0.53 20.57
C ASN A 270 -4.56 0.11 21.68
N LEU A 271 -4.32 0.48 22.95
CA LEU A 271 -5.27 0.20 24.04
C LEU A 271 -6.63 0.90 23.85
N LYS A 272 -6.65 2.10 23.24
CA LYS A 272 -7.90 2.81 22.91
C LYS A 272 -8.65 2.16 21.76
N LEU A 273 -7.95 1.67 20.75
CA LEU A 273 -8.55 0.88 19.66
C LEU A 273 -9.08 -0.46 20.18
N GLN A 274 -8.36 -1.14 21.07
CA GLN A 274 -8.86 -2.36 21.72
C GLN A 274 -10.14 -2.10 22.51
N GLU A 275 -10.22 -0.98 23.26
CA GLU A 275 -11.45 -0.58 23.95
C GLU A 275 -12.61 -0.36 22.96
N LEU A 276 -12.36 0.27 21.81
CA LEU A 276 -13.38 0.49 20.77
C LEU A 276 -13.95 -0.84 20.25
N TYR A 277 -13.10 -1.78 19.86
CA TYR A 277 -13.56 -3.07 19.34
C TYR A 277 -14.28 -3.90 20.40
N LEU A 278 -13.75 -3.93 21.63
CA LEU A 278 -14.43 -4.64 22.73
C LEU A 278 -15.80 -4.02 23.06
N ALA A 279 -15.93 -2.70 22.97
CA ALA A 279 -17.22 -2.02 23.18
C ALA A 279 -18.22 -2.34 22.06
N TYR A 280 -17.75 -2.43 20.82
CA TYR A 280 -18.55 -2.85 19.67
C TYR A 280 -19.08 -4.28 19.83
N GLU A 281 -18.20 -5.24 20.12
CA GLU A 281 -18.55 -6.65 20.28
C GLU A 281 -19.45 -6.87 21.51
N TYR A 282 -19.23 -6.12 22.59
CA TYR A 282 -20.11 -6.13 23.75
C TYR A 282 -21.55 -5.70 23.40
N GLU A 283 -21.72 -4.61 22.64
CA GLU A 283 -23.05 -4.14 22.23
C GLU A 283 -23.72 -5.13 21.24
N LEU A 284 -22.93 -5.77 20.37
CA LEU A 284 -23.41 -6.85 19.50
C LEU A 284 -23.94 -8.02 20.34
N LYS A 285 -23.15 -8.52 21.29
CA LYS A 285 -23.53 -9.64 22.15
C LYS A 285 -24.74 -9.33 23.02
N LYS A 286 -24.79 -8.13 23.61
CA LYS A 286 -25.92 -7.67 24.42
C LYS A 286 -27.21 -7.57 23.62
N ARG A 287 -27.13 -7.21 22.33
CA ARG A 287 -28.28 -7.22 21.43
C ARG A 287 -28.74 -8.65 21.15
N GLU A 288 -27.83 -9.57 20.86
CA GLU A 288 -28.17 -11.00 20.68
C GLU A 288 -28.86 -11.60 21.91
N GLU A 289 -28.31 -11.34 23.11
CA GLU A 289 -28.88 -11.80 24.38
C GLU A 289 -30.28 -11.21 24.63
N ARG A 290 -30.48 -9.92 24.32
CA ARG A 290 -31.80 -9.27 24.43
C ARG A 290 -32.82 -9.84 23.45
N GLU A 291 -32.41 -10.06 22.20
CA GLU A 291 -33.25 -10.68 21.18
C GLU A 291 -33.65 -12.11 21.59
N GLU A 292 -32.73 -12.85 22.21
CA GLU A 292 -33.01 -14.18 22.75
C GLU A 292 -33.99 -14.16 23.92
N GLN A 293 -33.78 -13.28 24.90
CA GLN A 293 -34.70 -13.13 26.03
C GLN A 293 -36.10 -12.69 25.59
N ALA A 294 -36.18 -11.79 24.62
CA ALA A 294 -37.46 -11.37 24.04
C ALA A 294 -38.18 -12.55 23.39
N ARG A 295 -37.46 -13.39 22.65
CA ARG A 295 -38.01 -14.61 22.03
C ARG A 295 -38.50 -15.62 23.06
N ILE A 296 -37.70 -15.94 24.08
CA ILE A 296 -38.11 -16.86 25.16
C ILE A 296 -39.38 -16.34 25.85
N LYS A 297 -39.43 -15.04 26.14
CA LYS A 297 -40.60 -14.41 26.76
C LYS A 297 -41.83 -14.44 25.84
N GLU A 298 -41.66 -14.27 24.53
CA GLU A 298 -42.74 -14.41 23.56
C GLU A 298 -43.25 -15.85 23.50
N GLN A 299 -42.34 -16.84 23.43
CA GLN A 299 -42.69 -18.27 23.47
C GLN A 299 -43.46 -18.62 24.75
N MET A 300 -42.98 -18.21 25.92
CA MET A 300 -43.67 -18.44 27.20
C MET A 300 -45.06 -17.80 27.23
N ARG A 301 -45.22 -16.60 26.65
CA ARG A 301 -46.53 -15.92 26.56
C ARG A 301 -47.48 -16.63 25.59
N GLU A 302 -46.96 -17.15 24.49
CA GLU A 302 -47.74 -17.92 23.52
C GLU A 302 -48.18 -19.25 24.13
N GLU A 303 -47.28 -19.98 24.80
CA GLU A 303 -47.60 -21.22 25.51
C GLU A 303 -48.64 -20.99 26.62
N ALA A 304 -48.50 -19.94 27.43
CA ALA A 304 -49.48 -19.60 28.46
C ALA A 304 -50.86 -19.25 27.87
N ARG A 305 -50.91 -18.59 26.71
CA ARG A 305 -52.18 -18.29 26.03
C ARG A 305 -52.84 -19.56 25.49
N VAL A 306 -52.08 -20.45 24.86
CA VAL A 306 -52.59 -21.73 24.35
C VAL A 306 -53.17 -22.56 25.50
N LEU A 307 -52.47 -22.66 26.64
CA LEU A 307 -52.98 -23.37 27.82
C LEU A 307 -54.31 -22.77 28.31
N LYS A 308 -54.39 -21.44 28.39
CA LYS A 308 -55.62 -20.75 28.79
C LYS A 308 -56.76 -20.98 27.79
N GLU A 309 -56.49 -20.96 26.48
CA GLU A 309 -57.48 -21.25 25.44
C GLU A 309 -58.03 -22.68 25.59
N ILE A 310 -57.15 -23.68 25.79
CA ILE A 310 -57.52 -25.07 26.03
C ILE A 310 -58.41 -25.18 27.27
N GLU A 311 -58.07 -24.52 28.39
CA GLU A 311 -58.89 -24.50 29.60
C GLU A 311 -60.28 -23.88 29.35
N THR A 312 -60.34 -22.75 28.65
CA THR A 312 -61.63 -22.09 28.34
C THR A 312 -62.52 -22.94 27.43
N MET A 313 -61.92 -23.65 26.47
CA MET A 313 -62.63 -24.57 25.57
C MET A 313 -63.15 -25.78 26.33
N LYS A 314 -62.33 -26.39 27.20
CA LYS A 314 -62.79 -27.47 28.10
C LYS A 314 -63.99 -27.04 28.93
N ALA A 315 -63.93 -25.85 29.52
CA ALA A 315 -65.03 -25.31 30.31
C ALA A 315 -66.30 -25.03 29.47
N LYS A 316 -66.16 -24.66 28.20
CA LYS A 316 -67.31 -24.51 27.27
C LYS A 316 -67.90 -25.87 26.90
N ILE A 317 -67.06 -26.81 26.48
CA ILE A 317 -67.47 -28.18 26.12
C ILE A 317 -68.20 -28.85 27.30
N GLU A 318 -67.68 -28.71 28.52
CA GLU A 318 -68.31 -29.26 29.72
C GLU A 318 -69.69 -28.63 30.01
N LYS A 319 -69.84 -27.31 29.83
CA LYS A 319 -71.14 -26.62 29.94
C LYS A 319 -72.13 -27.07 28.88
N GLU A 320 -71.69 -27.24 27.63
CA GLU A 320 -72.56 -27.70 26.55
C GLU A 320 -72.94 -29.17 26.73
N GLU A 321 -72.01 -30.02 27.18
CA GLU A 321 -72.26 -31.43 27.52
C GLU A 321 -73.32 -31.56 28.63
N THR A 322 -73.21 -30.75 29.70
CA THR A 322 -74.24 -30.74 30.76
C THR A 322 -75.59 -30.22 30.27
N HIS A 323 -75.59 -29.15 29.45
CA HIS A 323 -76.82 -28.60 28.87
C HIS A 323 -77.55 -29.60 27.96
N PHE A 324 -76.83 -30.25 27.05
CA PHE A 324 -77.44 -31.23 26.15
C PHE A 324 -77.91 -32.48 26.90
N LYS A 325 -77.16 -32.97 27.90
CA LYS A 325 -77.61 -34.06 28.77
C LYS A 325 -78.90 -33.72 29.52
N GLN A 326 -79.02 -32.50 30.04
CA GLN A 326 -80.24 -32.02 30.69
C GLN A 326 -81.41 -31.88 29.70
N ALA A 327 -81.16 -31.34 28.50
CA ALA A 327 -82.18 -31.22 27.46
C ALA A 327 -82.71 -32.59 27.01
N VAL A 328 -81.83 -33.57 26.84
CA VAL A 328 -82.19 -34.97 26.55
C VAL A 328 -83.03 -35.56 27.67
N ALA A 329 -82.64 -35.38 28.94
CA ALA A 329 -83.40 -35.86 30.09
C ALA A 329 -84.81 -35.24 30.13
N GLY A 330 -84.92 -33.92 29.94
CA GLY A 330 -86.21 -33.21 29.94
C GLY A 330 -87.11 -33.56 28.75
N ILE A 331 -86.55 -33.91 27.58
CA ILE A 331 -87.34 -34.42 26.45
C ILE A 331 -87.82 -35.85 26.72
N LYS A 332 -86.98 -36.71 27.31
CA LYS A 332 -87.38 -38.07 27.70
C LYS A 332 -88.53 -38.06 28.71
N GLU A 333 -88.48 -37.19 29.71
CA GLU A 333 -89.56 -37.02 30.69
C GLU A 333 -90.88 -36.53 30.05
N LYS A 334 -90.80 -35.60 29.08
CA LYS A 334 -91.96 -35.12 28.32
C LYS A 334 -92.55 -36.19 27.39
N MET A 335 -91.76 -37.17 26.95
CA MET A 335 -92.25 -38.29 26.13
C MET A 335 -93.10 -39.30 26.92
N GLU A 336 -92.88 -39.45 28.23
CA GLU A 336 -93.65 -40.38 29.07
C GLU A 336 -95.13 -39.98 29.20
N ASN A 337 -95.43 -38.67 29.16
CA ASN A 337 -96.78 -38.11 29.36
C ASN A 337 -97.46 -37.59 28.07
N ALA A 338 -96.90 -37.87 26.88
CA ALA A 338 -97.31 -37.26 25.62
C ALA A 338 -98.20 -38.16 24.73
N THR A 339 -99.06 -37.53 23.93
CA THR A 339 -99.89 -38.19 22.89
C THR A 339 -99.05 -38.68 21.72
N GLU A 340 -99.56 -39.63 20.93
CA GLU A 340 -98.83 -40.32 19.85
C GLU A 340 -98.24 -39.36 18.79
N THR A 341 -98.95 -38.29 18.46
CA THR A 341 -98.48 -37.21 17.56
C THR A 341 -97.42 -36.29 18.18
N GLN A 342 -97.39 -36.16 19.51
CA GLN A 342 -96.36 -35.38 20.22
C GLN A 342 -95.07 -36.19 20.41
N LYS A 343 -95.17 -37.52 20.58
CA LYS A 343 -94.01 -38.42 20.66
C LYS A 343 -93.13 -38.34 19.41
N LEU A 344 -93.71 -38.33 18.21
CA LEU A 344 -92.97 -38.18 16.95
C LEU A 344 -92.11 -36.91 16.90
N LYS A 345 -92.64 -35.76 17.35
CA LYS A 345 -91.87 -34.49 17.40
C LYS A 345 -90.76 -34.49 18.44
N TYR A 346 -90.95 -35.21 19.55
CA TYR A 346 -89.92 -35.35 20.58
C TYR A 346 -88.81 -36.30 20.16
N GLU A 347 -89.12 -37.38 19.42
CA GLU A 347 -88.11 -38.28 18.84
C GLU A 347 -87.21 -37.60 17.81
N GLU A 348 -87.76 -36.71 16.98
CA GLU A 348 -86.98 -35.93 16.00
C GLU A 348 -86.00 -34.98 16.71
N LYS A 349 -86.47 -34.24 17.73
CA LYS A 349 -85.60 -33.39 18.57
C LYS A 349 -84.57 -34.19 19.36
N LEU A 350 -84.91 -35.39 19.81
CA LEU A 350 -83.97 -36.27 20.51
C LEU A 350 -82.82 -36.67 19.58
N ARG A 351 -83.14 -37.05 18.33
CA ARG A 351 -82.14 -37.36 17.30
C ARG A 351 -81.22 -36.18 17.00
N GLU A 352 -81.75 -34.97 16.85
CA GLU A 352 -80.94 -33.76 16.66
C GLU A 352 -80.00 -33.50 17.85
N LEU A 353 -80.47 -33.72 19.08
CA LEU A 353 -79.65 -33.54 20.29
C LEU A 353 -78.58 -34.63 20.43
N GLU A 354 -78.91 -35.89 20.11
CA GLU A 354 -77.94 -36.99 20.09
C GLU A 354 -76.85 -36.78 19.04
N GLU A 355 -77.20 -36.24 17.87
CA GLU A 355 -76.22 -35.87 16.84
C GLU A 355 -75.31 -34.73 17.29
N LYS A 356 -75.85 -33.71 17.97
CA LYS A 356 -75.05 -32.64 18.59
C LYS A 356 -74.11 -33.15 19.69
N ILE A 357 -74.56 -34.10 20.52
CA ILE A 357 -73.71 -34.74 21.53
C ILE A 357 -72.56 -35.50 20.86
N ARG A 358 -72.83 -36.23 19.77
CA ARG A 358 -71.78 -36.95 19.02
C ARG A 358 -70.74 -36.02 18.42
N LEU A 359 -71.16 -34.85 17.92
CA LEU A 359 -70.24 -33.82 17.44
C LEU A 359 -69.38 -33.26 18.59
N LEU A 360 -70.00 -32.98 19.74
CA LEU A 360 -69.29 -32.54 20.95
C LEU A 360 -68.29 -33.56 21.50
N GLU A 361 -68.61 -34.85 21.45
CA GLU A 361 -67.67 -35.92 21.83
C GLU A 361 -66.42 -35.92 20.96
N LYS A 362 -66.58 -35.68 19.65
CA LYS A 362 -65.47 -35.54 18.72
C LYS A 362 -64.63 -34.29 19.02
N ASP A 363 -65.27 -33.15 19.26
CA ASP A 363 -64.57 -31.91 19.64
C ASP A 363 -63.79 -32.08 20.96
N LYS A 364 -64.35 -32.84 21.91
CA LYS A 364 -63.71 -33.18 23.18
C LYS A 364 -62.49 -34.08 22.99
N GLU A 365 -62.57 -35.08 22.11
CA GLU A 365 -61.45 -35.95 21.76
C GLU A 365 -60.32 -35.15 21.09
N ASP A 366 -60.66 -34.23 20.18
CA ASP A 366 -59.69 -33.36 19.52
C ASP A 366 -58.96 -32.43 20.50
N VAL A 367 -59.69 -31.84 21.47
CA VAL A 367 -59.08 -31.02 22.54
C VAL A 367 -58.19 -31.87 23.45
N TYR A 368 -58.58 -33.10 23.78
CA TYR A 368 -57.79 -34.02 24.60
C TYR A 368 -56.51 -34.47 23.91
N ASN A 369 -56.59 -34.81 22.61
CA ASN A 369 -55.44 -35.18 21.80
C ASN A 369 -54.43 -34.04 21.68
N ARG A 370 -54.88 -32.78 21.60
CA ARG A 370 -54.00 -31.60 21.61
C ARG A 370 -53.35 -31.34 22.96
N GLU A 371 -54.05 -31.63 24.05
CA GLU A 371 -53.46 -31.54 25.39
C GLU A 371 -52.36 -32.59 25.60
N GLN A 372 -52.59 -33.83 25.16
CA GLN A 372 -51.61 -34.89 25.26
C GLN A 372 -50.42 -34.70 24.31
N ASN A 373 -50.66 -34.20 23.10
CA ASN A 373 -49.62 -33.95 22.11
C ASN A 373 -49.25 -32.46 22.02
N THR A 374 -48.40 -32.02 22.95
CA THR A 374 -47.87 -30.64 23.02
C THR A 374 -47.04 -30.21 21.81
N ARG A 375 -46.70 -31.14 20.89
CA ARG A 375 -45.95 -30.87 19.66
C ARG A 375 -46.83 -30.65 18.43
N ALA A 376 -48.12 -30.98 18.52
CA ALA A 376 -49.06 -30.76 17.44
C ALA A 376 -49.35 -29.27 17.23
N GLY A 377 -49.48 -28.85 15.98
CA GLY A 377 -49.73 -27.45 15.63
C GLY A 377 -49.84 -27.22 14.13
N TYR A 378 -49.90 -25.95 13.74
CA TYR A 378 -49.97 -25.52 12.36
C TYR A 378 -48.68 -24.82 11.94
N VAL A 379 -48.12 -25.20 10.79
CA VAL A 379 -47.09 -24.44 10.10
C VAL A 379 -47.77 -23.54 9.08
N TYR A 380 -47.60 -22.23 9.23
CA TYR A 380 -48.15 -21.23 8.33
C TYR A 380 -47.09 -20.72 7.36
N ILE A 381 -47.52 -20.47 6.12
CA ILE A 381 -46.72 -19.81 5.09
C ILE A 381 -47.47 -18.53 4.70
N ILE A 382 -46.88 -17.39 5.01
CA ILE A 382 -47.50 -16.08 4.82
C ILE A 382 -46.57 -15.14 4.06
N SER A 383 -47.13 -14.23 3.28
CA SER A 383 -46.37 -13.19 2.57
C SER A 383 -46.95 -11.80 2.86
N ASN A 384 -46.16 -10.77 2.61
CA ASN A 384 -46.61 -9.38 2.68
C ASN A 384 -45.85 -8.58 1.63
N ILE A 385 -46.45 -8.54 0.44
CA ILE A 385 -45.86 -7.92 -0.74
C ILE A 385 -45.61 -6.43 -0.48
N GLY A 386 -46.52 -5.74 0.19
CA GLY A 386 -46.40 -4.31 0.44
C GLY A 386 -45.24 -3.92 1.38
N SER A 387 -44.80 -4.84 2.24
CA SER A 387 -43.72 -4.57 3.21
C SER A 387 -42.38 -5.17 2.83
N PHE A 388 -42.38 -6.34 2.17
CA PHE A 388 -41.15 -7.09 1.88
C PHE A 388 -40.89 -7.25 0.38
N GLY A 389 -41.89 -7.12 -0.48
CA GLY A 389 -41.79 -7.36 -1.92
C GLY A 389 -42.19 -8.79 -2.32
N ASP A 390 -42.07 -9.07 -3.62
CA ASP A 390 -42.45 -10.35 -4.22
C ASP A 390 -41.52 -11.51 -3.85
N ASP A 391 -42.05 -12.73 -3.90
CA ASP A 391 -41.35 -13.99 -3.60
C ASP A 391 -40.71 -14.07 -2.20
N ILE A 392 -41.24 -13.31 -1.25
CA ILE A 392 -40.78 -13.33 0.15
C ILE A 392 -41.86 -13.92 1.04
N TYR A 393 -41.51 -15.05 1.66
CA TYR A 393 -42.41 -15.82 2.50
C TYR A 393 -41.84 -15.95 3.91
N LYS A 394 -42.70 -15.74 4.90
CA LYS A 394 -42.45 -16.15 6.27
C LYS A 394 -42.99 -17.54 6.49
N ILE A 395 -42.13 -18.42 7.01
CA ILE A 395 -42.49 -19.78 7.41
C ILE A 395 -42.33 -19.85 8.93
N GLY A 396 -43.42 -20.11 9.64
CA GLY A 396 -43.38 -20.28 11.09
C GLY A 396 -44.45 -21.26 11.56
N MET A 397 -44.41 -21.65 12.83
CA MET A 397 -45.44 -22.47 13.43
C MET A 397 -46.30 -21.72 14.47
N THR A 398 -47.49 -22.23 14.72
CA THR A 398 -48.33 -21.85 15.85
C THR A 398 -49.00 -23.08 16.44
N ARG A 399 -49.18 -23.08 17.76
CA ARG A 399 -49.90 -24.13 18.49
C ARG A 399 -51.33 -23.72 18.85
N ARG A 400 -51.78 -22.56 18.36
CA ARG A 400 -53.11 -22.02 18.67
C ARG A 400 -54.22 -22.87 18.08
N LEU A 401 -55.37 -22.82 18.73
CA LEU A 401 -56.60 -23.45 18.25
C LEU A 401 -57.10 -22.77 16.97
N GLU A 402 -57.03 -21.43 16.94
CA GLU A 402 -57.36 -20.58 15.80
C GLU A 402 -56.07 -20.03 15.15
N PRO A 403 -55.47 -20.71 14.16
CA PRO A 403 -54.17 -20.33 13.61
C PRO A 403 -54.21 -18.99 12.86
N PHE A 404 -55.37 -18.59 12.33
CA PHE A 404 -55.56 -17.30 11.65
C PHE A 404 -55.48 -16.10 12.61
N GLU A 405 -55.72 -16.27 13.91
CA GLU A 405 -55.49 -15.20 14.89
C GLU A 405 -54.01 -14.88 15.06
N ARG A 406 -53.12 -15.88 14.99
CA ARG A 406 -51.67 -15.64 15.03
C ARG A 406 -51.23 -14.78 13.86
N VAL A 407 -51.74 -15.06 12.66
CA VAL A 407 -51.44 -14.26 11.45
C VAL A 407 -51.93 -12.83 11.62
N ARG A 408 -53.16 -12.63 12.12
CA ARG A 408 -53.71 -11.28 12.40
C ARG A 408 -52.89 -10.51 13.43
N GLU A 409 -52.40 -11.16 14.48
CA GLU A 409 -51.50 -10.52 15.45
C GLU A 409 -50.17 -10.11 14.83
N LEU A 410 -49.60 -10.95 13.97
CA LEU A 410 -48.36 -10.63 13.24
C LEU A 410 -48.57 -9.45 12.30
N SER A 411 -49.76 -9.32 11.70
CA SER A 411 -50.15 -8.20 10.84
C SER A 411 -50.34 -6.88 11.60
N GLY A 412 -50.87 -6.91 12.82
CA GLY A 412 -51.32 -5.70 13.52
C GLY A 412 -50.24 -4.84 14.18
N ALA A 413 -49.06 -5.40 14.51
CA ALA A 413 -48.12 -4.73 15.40
C ALA A 413 -46.77 -4.35 14.78
N SER A 414 -46.45 -4.79 13.56
CA SER A 414 -45.06 -4.75 13.07
C SER A 414 -44.88 -4.46 11.58
N VAL A 415 -45.96 -4.35 10.81
CA VAL A 415 -45.92 -4.14 9.36
C VAL A 415 -47.05 -3.20 8.90
N PRO A 416 -46.85 -2.38 7.85
CA PRO A 416 -47.87 -1.45 7.34
C PRO A 416 -49.12 -2.12 6.73
N PHE A 417 -48.95 -3.33 6.17
CA PHE A 417 -50.02 -4.07 5.49
C PHE A 417 -50.24 -5.43 6.17
N PRO A 418 -51.45 -6.03 6.09
CA PRO A 418 -51.69 -7.37 6.59
C PRO A 418 -50.92 -8.44 5.80
N PHE A 419 -50.77 -9.61 6.42
CA PHE A 419 -50.13 -10.76 5.80
C PHE A 419 -51.18 -11.57 5.02
N ASP A 420 -50.84 -11.96 3.80
CA ASP A 420 -51.61 -12.91 2.99
C ASP A 420 -51.23 -14.34 3.38
N VAL A 421 -52.23 -15.21 3.57
CA VAL A 421 -52.01 -16.63 3.92
C VAL A 421 -51.97 -17.47 2.66
N HIS A 422 -50.83 -18.13 2.44
CA HIS A 422 -50.66 -19.03 1.29
C HIS A 422 -50.93 -20.49 1.63
N ALA A 423 -50.58 -20.94 2.83
CA ALA A 423 -50.87 -22.28 3.28
C ALA A 423 -50.92 -22.37 4.82
N MET A 424 -51.74 -23.30 5.30
CA MET A 424 -51.87 -23.64 6.72
C MET A 424 -51.77 -25.16 6.86
N VAL A 425 -50.62 -25.66 7.31
CA VAL A 425 -50.32 -27.09 7.33
C VAL A 425 -50.43 -27.63 8.75
N PHE A 426 -51.42 -28.46 9.01
CA PHE A 426 -51.53 -29.17 10.29
C PHE A 426 -50.49 -30.30 10.36
N SER A 427 -49.68 -30.31 11.42
CA SER A 427 -48.70 -31.37 11.69
C SER A 427 -48.81 -31.86 13.13
N GLU A 428 -48.69 -33.17 13.33
CA GLU A 428 -48.59 -33.79 14.66
C GLU A 428 -47.28 -33.43 15.38
N ASP A 429 -46.25 -33.02 14.61
CA ASP A 429 -44.99 -32.45 15.10
C ASP A 429 -44.65 -31.21 14.26
N ALA A 430 -45.28 -30.07 14.58
CA ALA A 430 -45.07 -28.81 13.87
C ALA A 430 -43.62 -28.30 13.95
N PRO A 431 -42.90 -28.38 15.09
CA PRO A 431 -41.49 -27.99 15.16
C PRO A 431 -40.60 -28.77 14.20
N LYS A 432 -40.86 -30.07 13.97
CA LYS A 432 -40.04 -30.88 13.07
C LYS A 432 -40.20 -30.45 11.61
N LEU A 433 -41.44 -30.19 11.18
CA LEU A 433 -41.73 -29.73 9.82
C LEU A 433 -41.15 -28.33 9.58
N GLU A 434 -41.30 -27.41 10.53
CA GLU A 434 -40.71 -26.07 10.47
C GLU A 434 -39.19 -26.11 10.32
N ASN A 435 -38.51 -26.88 11.18
CA ASN A 435 -37.05 -26.99 11.13
C ASN A 435 -36.55 -27.60 9.80
N ALA A 436 -37.29 -28.56 9.23
CA ALA A 436 -36.96 -29.13 7.92
C ALA A 436 -37.02 -28.05 6.82
N LEU A 437 -38.06 -27.22 6.82
CA LEU A 437 -38.21 -26.11 5.87
C LEU A 437 -37.13 -25.04 6.07
N HIS A 438 -36.85 -24.63 7.31
CA HIS A 438 -35.81 -23.63 7.61
C HIS A 438 -34.42 -24.10 7.20
N ASN A 439 -34.11 -25.39 7.39
CA ASN A 439 -32.83 -25.96 6.98
C ASN A 439 -32.69 -26.01 5.45
N TYR A 440 -33.75 -26.40 4.75
CA TYR A 440 -33.76 -26.45 3.29
C TYR A 440 -33.61 -25.05 2.66
N PHE A 441 -34.24 -24.03 3.24
CA PHE A 441 -34.22 -22.66 2.71
C PHE A 441 -33.17 -21.74 3.37
N ARG A 442 -32.27 -22.27 4.19
CA ARG A 442 -31.26 -21.50 4.94
C ARG A 442 -30.45 -20.55 4.04
N ASP A 443 -30.01 -21.04 2.89
CA ASP A 443 -29.20 -20.28 1.93
C ASP A 443 -29.99 -19.14 1.26
N ARG A 444 -31.32 -19.13 1.39
CA ARG A 444 -32.23 -18.13 0.82
C ARG A 444 -32.96 -17.29 1.87
N GLN A 445 -32.56 -17.41 3.13
CA GLN A 445 -33.05 -16.55 4.20
C GLN A 445 -32.65 -15.09 3.94
N LEU A 446 -33.58 -14.14 4.13
CA LEU A 446 -33.33 -12.70 3.95
C LEU A 446 -32.35 -12.16 4.99
N ASN A 447 -32.51 -12.57 6.25
CA ASN A 447 -31.61 -12.16 7.32
C ASN A 447 -30.53 -13.22 7.54
N LYS A 448 -29.31 -12.95 7.04
CA LYS A 448 -28.14 -13.84 7.17
C LYS A 448 -27.43 -13.77 8.52
N VAL A 449 -27.74 -12.75 9.32
CA VAL A 449 -27.09 -12.49 10.61
C VAL A 449 -27.92 -13.08 11.75
N ASN A 450 -29.24 -12.92 11.69
CA ASN A 450 -30.16 -13.48 12.67
C ASN A 450 -31.03 -14.57 12.03
N ASN A 451 -30.56 -15.82 12.14
CA ASN A 451 -31.24 -17.00 11.61
C ASN A 451 -32.61 -17.27 12.25
N LYS A 452 -32.95 -16.58 13.35
CA LYS A 452 -34.27 -16.66 14.00
C LYS A 452 -35.33 -15.81 13.30
N LYS A 453 -34.96 -15.00 12.31
CA LYS A 453 -35.89 -14.23 11.46
C LYS A 453 -36.23 -15.03 10.22
N GLU A 454 -37.35 -15.72 10.26
CA GLU A 454 -37.72 -16.79 9.33
C GLU A 454 -38.39 -16.29 8.04
N PHE A 455 -37.79 -15.29 7.39
CA PHE A 455 -38.22 -14.81 6.07
C PHE A 455 -37.28 -15.32 4.99
N PHE A 456 -37.83 -15.89 3.93
CA PHE A 456 -37.08 -16.56 2.87
C PHE A 456 -37.50 -16.01 1.50
N LYS A 457 -36.51 -15.79 0.63
CA LYS A 457 -36.74 -15.41 -0.76
C LYS A 457 -36.80 -16.66 -1.64
N VAL A 458 -37.99 -17.17 -1.87
CA VAL A 458 -38.26 -18.50 -2.46
C VAL A 458 -39.51 -18.46 -3.32
N ASN A 459 -39.59 -19.33 -4.33
CA ASN A 459 -40.81 -19.46 -5.11
C ASN A 459 -41.84 -20.32 -4.37
N LEU A 460 -43.11 -19.92 -4.35
CA LEU A 460 -44.17 -20.66 -3.68
C LEU A 460 -44.30 -22.12 -4.16
N HIS A 461 -44.06 -22.39 -5.44
CA HIS A 461 -44.07 -23.75 -5.99
C HIS A 461 -42.99 -24.65 -5.38
N GLU A 462 -41.84 -24.08 -5.04
CA GLU A 462 -40.77 -24.82 -4.38
C GLU A 462 -41.14 -25.12 -2.93
N VAL A 463 -41.73 -24.16 -2.23
CA VAL A 463 -42.25 -24.37 -0.87
C VAL A 463 -43.32 -25.47 -0.87
N GLU A 464 -44.26 -25.44 -1.82
CA GLU A 464 -45.28 -26.48 -2.00
C GLU A 464 -44.68 -27.87 -2.19
N LYS A 465 -43.64 -27.99 -3.02
CA LYS A 465 -42.94 -29.26 -3.26
C LYS A 465 -42.29 -29.80 -1.98
N VAL A 466 -41.52 -28.97 -1.26
CA VAL A 466 -40.81 -29.38 -0.05
C VAL A 466 -41.78 -29.75 1.07
N VAL A 467 -42.92 -29.06 1.18
CA VAL A 467 -43.99 -29.41 2.13
C VAL A 467 -44.59 -30.79 1.81
N LYS A 468 -44.88 -31.08 0.53
CA LYS A 468 -45.42 -32.39 0.10
C LYS A 468 -44.43 -33.54 0.31
N GLU A 469 -43.13 -33.29 0.17
CA GLU A 469 -42.08 -34.28 0.44
C GLU A 469 -41.96 -34.63 1.93
N ASN A 470 -42.25 -33.66 2.83
CA ASN A 470 -42.12 -33.82 4.27
C ASN A 470 -43.45 -34.10 4.99
N HIS A 471 -44.59 -34.05 4.30
CA HIS A 471 -45.92 -34.22 4.90
C HIS A 471 -46.89 -34.99 3.99
N ASN A 472 -47.44 -36.10 4.49
CA ASN A 472 -48.27 -37.03 3.70
C ASN A 472 -49.74 -36.60 3.51
N LYS A 473 -50.20 -35.48 4.08
CA LYS A 473 -51.60 -35.02 3.92
C LYS A 473 -51.71 -33.99 2.79
N VAL A 474 -52.87 -33.96 2.13
CA VAL A 474 -53.20 -32.97 1.10
C VAL A 474 -53.26 -31.58 1.74
N VAL A 475 -52.47 -30.64 1.23
CA VAL A 475 -52.41 -29.25 1.67
C VAL A 475 -52.93 -28.35 0.54
N GLU A 476 -53.86 -27.46 0.87
CA GLU A 476 -54.32 -26.41 -0.04
C GLU A 476 -53.35 -25.22 -0.03
N PHE A 477 -52.94 -24.78 -1.22
CA PHE A 477 -52.06 -23.63 -1.42
C PHE A 477 -52.78 -22.53 -2.21
N THR A 478 -52.93 -21.37 -1.60
CA THR A 478 -53.41 -20.16 -2.26
C THR A 478 -52.25 -19.53 -3.03
N LYS A 479 -52.27 -19.65 -4.36
CA LYS A 479 -51.14 -19.24 -5.22
C LYS A 479 -51.02 -17.72 -5.39
N ILE A 480 -52.11 -16.99 -5.24
CA ILE A 480 -52.17 -15.55 -5.48
C ILE A 480 -52.30 -14.83 -4.14
N ALA A 481 -51.38 -13.92 -3.84
CA ALA A 481 -51.51 -12.99 -2.72
C ALA A 481 -52.53 -11.91 -3.09
N GLU A 482 -53.59 -11.76 -2.29
CA GLU A 482 -54.63 -10.75 -2.54
C GLU A 482 -54.07 -9.34 -2.35
N ALA A 483 -53.33 -9.11 -1.27
CA ALA A 483 -52.65 -7.84 -0.97
C ALA A 483 -53.58 -6.62 -1.18
N GLU A 484 -54.84 -6.73 -0.73
CA GLU A 484 -55.91 -5.80 -1.07
C GLU A 484 -55.55 -4.34 -0.74
N GLN A 485 -55.13 -4.08 0.50
CA GLN A 485 -54.78 -2.73 0.97
C GLN A 485 -53.61 -2.14 0.19
N TYR A 486 -52.59 -2.94 -0.14
CA TYR A 486 -51.41 -2.49 -0.88
C TYR A 486 -51.77 -2.11 -2.33
N ARG A 487 -52.55 -2.95 -3.02
CA ARG A 487 -53.01 -2.65 -4.38
C ARG A 487 -53.92 -1.42 -4.42
N GLN A 488 -54.76 -1.23 -3.39
CA GLN A 488 -55.56 -0.02 -3.24
C GLN A 488 -54.69 1.23 -3.05
N SER A 489 -53.63 1.17 -2.23
CA SER A 489 -52.69 2.28 -2.06
C SER A 489 -51.99 2.67 -3.36
N ILE A 490 -51.47 1.70 -4.13
CA ILE A 490 -50.85 1.99 -5.45
C ILE A 490 -51.87 2.61 -6.41
N ALA A 491 -53.10 2.09 -6.44
CA ALA A 491 -54.15 2.64 -7.29
C ALA A 491 -54.54 4.08 -6.92
N MET A 492 -54.43 4.46 -5.64
CA MET A 492 -54.62 5.84 -5.20
C MET A 492 -53.45 6.74 -5.61
N ASP A 493 -52.20 6.28 -5.45
CA ASP A 493 -51.01 7.02 -5.86
C ASP A 493 -51.01 7.29 -7.37
N ASN A 494 -51.28 6.27 -8.20
CA ASN A 494 -51.36 6.43 -9.65
C ASN A 494 -52.44 7.45 -10.07
N LYS A 495 -53.58 7.50 -9.37
CA LYS A 495 -54.62 8.52 -9.62
C LYS A 495 -54.20 9.93 -9.20
N ILE A 496 -53.34 10.05 -8.18
CA ILE A 496 -52.77 11.34 -7.77
C ILE A 496 -51.77 11.80 -8.82
N THR A 497 -50.87 10.92 -9.28
CA THR A 497 -49.89 11.22 -10.34
C THR A 497 -50.57 11.63 -11.64
N GLU A 498 -51.60 10.90 -12.08
CA GLU A 498 -52.41 11.26 -13.26
C GLU A 498 -53.12 12.63 -13.12
N LYS A 499 -53.45 13.02 -11.89
CA LYS A 499 -54.09 14.31 -11.59
C LYS A 499 -53.08 15.46 -11.53
N GLU A 500 -51.89 15.22 -10.98
CA GLU A 500 -50.77 16.16 -10.99
C GLU A 500 -50.22 16.40 -12.40
N GLU A 501 -50.10 15.35 -13.21
CA GLU A 501 -49.74 15.48 -14.63
C GLU A 501 -50.78 16.33 -15.39
N LYS A 502 -52.09 16.11 -15.16
CA LYS A 502 -53.13 16.95 -15.77
C LYS A 502 -53.08 18.41 -15.33
N ILE A 503 -52.77 18.69 -14.06
CA ILE A 503 -52.63 20.06 -13.55
C ILE A 503 -51.37 20.73 -14.09
N GLY A 504 -50.27 19.98 -14.28
CA GLY A 504 -49.03 20.48 -14.88
C GLY A 504 -49.11 20.75 -16.39
N TYR A 505 -50.14 20.25 -17.07
CA TYR A 505 -50.44 20.59 -18.47
C TYR A 505 -51.43 21.77 -18.62
N GLU A 506 -52.11 22.17 -17.53
CA GLU A 506 -53.07 23.29 -17.50
C GLU A 506 -52.50 24.59 -16.88
N ALA A 507 -51.27 24.55 -16.35
CA ALA A 507 -50.50 25.71 -15.88
C ALA A 507 -49.35 26.02 -16.86
#